data_AF-A0A0V1KE24-F1
#
_entry.id   AF-A0A0V1KE24-F1
#
_cell.length_a   1.000
_cell.length_b   1.000
_cell.length_c   1.000
_cell.angle_alpha   90.00
_cell.angle_beta   90.00
_cell.angle_gamma   90.00
#
_symmetry.space_group_name_H-M   'P 1'
#
loop_
_entity.id
_entity.type
_entity.pdbx_description
1 polymer ?
#
loop_
_entity_poly.entity_id
_entity_poly.type
_entity_poly.pdbx_seq_one_letter_code
_entity_poly.pdbx_strand_id
1 'polypeptide(L)'
;MEFGILNSDVKVVRRNSPGTKREDWCKWPEMNFDEMDSTLNVQMFIQQTIRKDPLNVTAILTPPKGQDEAVWKYEHLRQFCMELNGLAVLLQRECDPAVCLQMAATEQWIYLCAAHKNPKECTAIDYIRHTLDGAACLLTNNKYFPSRISIKDASVAKLGSVCRRVYRIFSHAYFNHKSLFDEFERKTHLCRRFTLFVIKYNLMIRDHLIIPKFDDIGLENISVEQQQHVEPVDLLNETTCGVGAV
;
A
#
# COMPACT_ATOMS: atom_id res chain seq x y z
N MET A 1 -12.24 26.85 -45.81
CA MET A 1 -12.87 25.55 -45.50
C MET A 1 -11.75 24.59 -45.19
N GLU A 2 -11.44 24.42 -43.92
CA GLU A 2 -10.53 23.38 -43.45
C GLU A 2 -11.25 22.71 -42.29
N PHE A 3 -11.91 21.59 -42.61
CA PHE A 3 -12.69 20.81 -41.67
C PHE A 3 -11.70 20.09 -40.73
N GLY A 4 -11.59 20.59 -39.51
CA GLY A 4 -10.90 19.89 -38.42
C GLY A 4 -11.66 18.60 -38.09
N ILE A 5 -11.10 17.47 -38.51
CA ILE A 5 -11.54 16.14 -38.08
C ILE A 5 -11.14 16.02 -36.61
N LEU A 6 -12.04 16.37 -35.70
CA LEU A 6 -12.00 15.89 -34.31
C LEU A 6 -12.18 14.38 -34.37
N ASN A 7 -11.08 13.66 -34.34
CA ASN A 7 -11.06 12.20 -34.36
C ASN A 7 -11.52 11.70 -32.98
N SER A 8 -12.83 11.66 -32.77
CA SER A 8 -13.48 11.29 -31.51
C SER A 8 -13.47 9.78 -31.20
N ASP A 9 -12.79 8.97 -32.01
CA ASP A 9 -12.78 7.50 -31.89
C ASP A 9 -11.41 6.88 -31.58
N VAL A 10 -10.42 7.68 -31.13
CA VAL A 10 -9.15 7.09 -30.67
C VAL A 10 -9.34 6.52 -29.26
N LYS A 11 -9.60 5.21 -29.18
CA LYS A 11 -9.58 4.47 -27.92
C LYS A 11 -8.24 4.67 -27.22
N VAL A 12 -8.22 5.39 -26.10
CA VAL A 12 -7.00 5.66 -25.33
C VAL A 12 -6.48 4.35 -24.73
N VAL A 13 -5.38 3.84 -25.29
CA VAL A 13 -4.73 2.62 -24.78
C VAL A 13 -3.65 3.00 -23.77
N ARG A 14 -3.83 2.59 -22.51
CA ARG A 14 -2.86 2.81 -21.42
C ARG A 14 -1.78 1.74 -21.39
N ARG A 15 -0.92 1.75 -22.40
CA ARG A 15 0.24 0.84 -22.52
C ARG A 15 1.46 1.63 -22.97
N ASN A 16 2.64 1.27 -22.47
CA ASN A 16 3.89 1.82 -22.97
C ASN A 16 4.30 1.04 -24.23
N SER A 17 4.50 1.73 -25.34
CA SER A 17 4.97 1.12 -26.59
C SER A 17 6.42 0.64 -26.47
N PRO A 18 6.85 -0.38 -27.23
CA PRO A 18 8.26 -0.74 -27.31
C PRO A 18 9.13 0.48 -27.62
N GLY A 19 10.21 0.68 -26.86
CA GLY A 19 11.10 1.83 -27.00
C GLY A 19 10.62 3.12 -26.31
N THR A 20 9.52 3.09 -25.53
CA THR A 20 9.08 4.24 -24.72
C THR A 20 10.21 4.69 -23.81
N LYS A 21 10.59 5.96 -23.91
CA LYS A 21 11.63 6.55 -23.06
C LYS A 21 11.19 6.57 -21.60
N ARG A 22 12.15 6.58 -20.68
CA ARG A 22 11.88 6.70 -19.23
C ARG A 22 11.03 7.94 -18.91
N GLU A 23 11.28 9.05 -19.59
CA GLU A 23 10.53 10.29 -19.40
C GLU A 23 9.06 10.17 -19.84
N ASP A 24 8.74 9.28 -20.78
CA ASP A 24 7.39 9.08 -21.31
C ASP A 24 6.68 7.86 -20.70
N TRP A 25 7.37 7.16 -19.80
CA TRP A 25 6.88 5.95 -19.17
C TRP A 25 5.63 6.24 -18.34
N CYS A 26 4.52 5.60 -18.71
CA CYS A 26 3.20 5.78 -18.09
C CYS A 26 2.63 7.22 -18.20
N LYS A 27 3.11 8.05 -19.15
CA LYS A 27 2.51 9.35 -19.48
C LYS A 27 1.29 9.20 -20.40
N TRP A 28 0.26 8.53 -19.91
CA TRP A 28 -0.99 8.38 -20.65
C TRP A 28 -1.94 9.55 -20.38
N PRO A 29 -2.83 9.90 -21.33
CA PRO A 29 -3.89 10.87 -21.09
C PRO A 29 -4.77 10.50 -19.88
N GLU A 30 -5.21 11.52 -19.13
CA GLU A 30 -6.22 11.35 -18.09
C GLU A 30 -7.52 10.80 -18.70
N MET A 31 -8.23 9.99 -17.92
CA MET A 31 -9.47 9.32 -18.31
C MET A 31 -10.39 9.35 -17.09
N ASN A 32 -11.68 9.55 -17.32
CA ASN A 32 -12.66 9.49 -16.24
C ASN A 32 -12.82 8.04 -15.77
N PHE A 33 -13.19 7.85 -14.51
CA PHE A 33 -13.36 6.51 -13.95
C PHE A 33 -14.39 5.68 -14.74
N ASP A 34 -15.49 6.30 -15.16
CA ASP A 34 -16.58 5.66 -15.91
C ASP A 34 -16.15 5.17 -17.31
N GLU A 35 -15.08 5.75 -17.86
CA GLU A 35 -14.52 5.39 -19.17
C GLU A 35 -13.46 4.26 -19.05
N MET A 36 -13.04 3.92 -17.83
CA MET A 36 -12.07 2.85 -17.58
C MET A 36 -12.74 1.47 -17.67
N ASP A 37 -12.94 1.00 -18.90
CA ASP A 37 -13.47 -0.33 -19.20
C ASP A 37 -12.42 -1.43 -18.97
N SER A 38 -12.16 -1.75 -17.70
CA SER A 38 -11.23 -2.82 -17.28
C SER A 38 -11.55 -3.32 -15.87
N THR A 39 -11.29 -4.60 -15.61
CA THR A 39 -11.28 -5.17 -14.25
C THR A 39 -10.21 -4.57 -13.34
N LEU A 40 -9.28 -3.79 -13.90
CA LEU A 40 -8.23 -3.06 -13.19
C LEU A 40 -8.54 -1.55 -13.07
N ASN A 41 -9.76 -1.11 -13.35
CA ASN A 41 -10.15 0.30 -13.32
C ASN A 41 -9.78 1.01 -12.01
N VAL A 42 -10.03 0.39 -10.84
CA VAL A 42 -9.67 0.94 -9.53
C VAL A 42 -8.16 1.11 -9.39
N GLN A 43 -7.38 0.09 -9.76
CA GLN A 43 -5.92 0.18 -9.77
C GLN A 43 -5.45 1.31 -10.71
N MET A 44 -6.00 1.39 -11.91
CA MET A 44 -5.67 2.41 -12.91
C MET A 44 -5.97 3.82 -12.40
N PHE A 45 -7.13 4.01 -11.77
CA PHE A 45 -7.54 5.28 -11.19
C PHE A 45 -6.62 5.71 -10.06
N ILE A 46 -6.34 4.82 -9.09
CA ILE A 46 -5.40 5.09 -8.00
C ILE A 46 -4.03 5.52 -8.56
N GLN A 47 -3.50 4.77 -9.53
CA GLN A 47 -2.20 5.09 -10.12
C GLN A 47 -2.21 6.39 -10.94
N GLN A 48 -3.31 6.72 -11.62
CA GLN A 48 -3.47 8.00 -12.30
C GLN A 48 -3.43 9.16 -11.30
N THR A 49 -4.21 9.06 -10.22
CA THR A 49 -4.30 10.13 -9.21
C THR A 49 -2.96 10.32 -8.49
N ILE A 50 -2.24 9.24 -8.18
CA ILE A 50 -0.88 9.31 -7.61
C ILE A 50 0.10 9.98 -8.58
N ARG A 51 0.06 9.65 -9.88
CA ARG A 51 0.95 10.27 -10.88
C ARG A 51 0.64 11.74 -11.11
N LYS A 52 -0.63 12.14 -10.99
CA LYS A 52 -1.08 13.51 -11.14
C LYS A 52 -0.51 14.39 -10.03
N ASP A 53 -0.69 13.95 -8.78
CA ASP A 53 -0.14 14.65 -7.62
C ASP A 53 0.00 13.69 -6.42
N PRO A 54 1.21 13.21 -6.10
CA PRO A 54 1.41 12.31 -4.97
C PRO A 54 1.23 13.00 -3.60
N LEU A 55 1.26 14.34 -3.54
CA LEU A 55 1.02 15.11 -2.31
C LEU A 55 -0.47 15.22 -1.97
N ASN A 56 -1.36 15.14 -2.95
CA ASN A 56 -2.80 15.29 -2.77
C ASN A 56 -3.45 14.01 -2.26
N VAL A 57 -3.17 13.68 -0.99
CA VAL A 57 -3.67 12.47 -0.35
C VAL A 57 -5.19 12.43 -0.30
N THR A 58 -5.85 13.59 -0.14
CA THR A 58 -7.31 13.69 -0.13
C THR A 58 -7.89 13.19 -1.44
N ALA A 59 -7.38 13.67 -2.58
CA ALA A 59 -7.81 13.18 -3.89
C ALA A 59 -7.50 11.69 -4.08
N ILE A 60 -6.30 11.25 -3.68
CA ILE A 60 -5.87 9.84 -3.84
C ILE A 60 -6.76 8.88 -3.05
N LEU A 61 -7.18 9.25 -1.84
CA LEU A 61 -7.98 8.39 -0.95
C LEU A 61 -9.49 8.61 -1.09
N THR A 62 -9.94 9.44 -2.04
CA THR A 62 -11.37 9.66 -2.30
C THR A 62 -11.83 8.70 -3.40
N PRO A 63 -12.68 7.71 -3.08
CA PRO A 63 -13.16 6.75 -4.05
C PRO A 63 -14.10 7.43 -5.08
N PRO A 64 -14.14 6.95 -6.33
CA PRO A 64 -15.19 7.30 -7.28
C PRO A 64 -16.59 7.00 -6.71
N LYS A 65 -17.60 7.72 -7.21
CA LYS A 65 -18.99 7.57 -6.74
C LYS A 65 -19.48 6.14 -6.95
N GLY A 66 -20.01 5.53 -5.88
CA GLY A 66 -20.56 4.16 -5.93
C GLY A 66 -19.50 3.04 -5.94
N GLN A 67 -18.21 3.36 -5.79
CA GLN A 67 -17.17 2.36 -5.69
C GLN A 67 -17.26 1.59 -4.37
N ASP A 68 -17.20 0.26 -4.46
CA ASP A 68 -17.15 -0.62 -3.30
C ASP A 68 -15.91 -0.37 -2.44
N GLU A 69 -16.13 -0.16 -1.14
CA GLU A 69 -15.08 0.19 -0.18
C GLU A 69 -14.10 -0.98 0.06
N ALA A 70 -14.56 -2.23 0.01
CA ALA A 70 -13.70 -3.40 0.21
C ALA A 70 -12.71 -3.56 -0.95
N VAL A 71 -13.17 -3.41 -2.19
CA VAL A 71 -12.32 -3.32 -3.40
C VAL A 71 -11.35 -2.15 -3.31
N TRP A 72 -11.83 -0.98 -2.86
CA TRP A 72 -10.99 0.22 -2.72
C TRP A 72 -9.84 0.01 -1.74
N LYS A 73 -10.13 -0.52 -0.54
CA LYS A 73 -9.12 -0.87 0.46
C LYS A 73 -8.11 -1.89 -0.06
N TYR A 74 -8.62 -2.92 -0.74
CA TYR A 74 -7.80 -3.99 -1.30
C TYR A 74 -6.82 -3.47 -2.36
N GLU A 75 -7.28 -2.70 -3.35
CA GLU A 75 -6.41 -2.19 -4.42
C GLU A 75 -5.43 -1.13 -3.91
N HIS A 76 -5.83 -0.28 -2.94
CA HIS A 76 -4.88 0.60 -2.28
C HIS A 76 -3.77 -0.17 -1.57
N LEU A 77 -4.10 -1.23 -0.82
CA LEU A 77 -3.08 -2.01 -0.12
C LEU A 77 -2.11 -2.70 -1.09
N ARG A 78 -2.61 -3.19 -2.23
CA ARG A 78 -1.75 -3.72 -3.30
C ARG A 78 -0.84 -2.64 -3.88
N GLN A 79 -1.38 -1.46 -4.12
CA GLN A 79 -0.62 -0.31 -4.62
C GLN A 79 0.48 0.10 -3.63
N PHE A 80 0.19 0.17 -2.32
CA PHE A 80 1.18 0.46 -1.29
C PHE A 80 2.30 -0.58 -1.25
N CYS A 81 1.97 -1.88 -1.28
CA CYS A 81 2.99 -2.94 -1.32
C CYS A 81 3.85 -2.85 -2.58
N MET A 82 3.25 -2.53 -3.73
CA MET A 82 3.97 -2.37 -5.00
C MET A 82 4.98 -1.20 -4.93
N GLU A 83 4.56 -0.04 -4.43
CA GLU A 83 5.43 1.15 -4.29
C GLU A 83 6.50 0.95 -3.21
N LEU A 84 6.18 0.23 -2.14
CA LEU A 84 7.11 -0.03 -1.03
C LEU A 84 8.31 -0.90 -1.44
N ASN A 85 8.19 -1.69 -2.51
CA ASN A 85 9.34 -2.36 -3.12
C ASN A 85 10.44 -1.37 -3.52
N GLY A 86 10.09 -0.15 -3.90
CA GLY A 86 11.06 0.92 -4.19
C GLY A 86 11.92 1.26 -2.98
N LEU A 87 11.30 1.40 -1.79
CA LEU A 87 12.04 1.63 -0.55
C LEU A 87 12.88 0.40 -0.17
N ALA A 88 12.35 -0.81 -0.33
CA ALA A 88 13.11 -2.03 -0.06
C ALA A 88 14.38 -2.14 -0.92
N VAL A 89 14.32 -1.75 -2.20
CA VAL A 89 15.50 -1.70 -3.08
C VAL A 89 16.50 -0.63 -2.63
N LEU A 90 16.05 0.53 -2.14
CA LEU A 90 16.96 1.54 -1.58
C LEU A 90 17.64 1.03 -0.31
N LEU A 91 16.86 0.41 0.59
CA LEU A 91 17.37 -0.16 1.84
C LEU A 91 18.41 -1.25 1.60
N GLN A 92 18.30 -2.06 0.55
CA GLN A 92 19.32 -3.09 0.23
C GLN A 92 20.75 -2.58 0.07
N ARG A 93 20.95 -1.27 -0.10
CA ARG A 93 22.28 -0.65 -0.22
C ARG A 93 22.98 -0.47 1.12
N GLU A 94 22.24 -0.35 2.22
CA GLU A 94 22.75 0.03 3.55
C GLU A 94 22.25 -0.90 4.67
N CYS A 95 21.07 -1.51 4.51
CA CYS A 95 20.48 -2.45 5.44
C CYS A 95 20.94 -3.86 5.08
N ASP A 96 21.97 -4.34 5.79
CA ASP A 96 22.47 -5.70 5.69
C ASP A 96 22.39 -6.42 7.06
N PRO A 97 22.62 -7.75 7.10
CA PRO A 97 22.61 -8.51 8.35
C PRO A 97 23.62 -8.06 9.42
N ALA A 98 24.70 -7.37 9.05
CA ALA A 98 25.70 -6.85 9.99
C ALA A 98 25.27 -5.50 10.59
N VAL A 99 24.55 -4.67 9.84
CA VAL A 99 24.03 -3.38 10.29
C VAL A 99 22.73 -3.54 11.07
N CYS A 100 21.79 -4.33 10.56
CA CYS A 100 20.46 -4.52 11.16
C CYS A 100 20.18 -6.01 11.42
N LEU A 101 20.80 -6.49 12.50
CA LEU A 101 20.70 -7.89 12.97
C LEU A 101 19.26 -8.33 13.27
N GLN A 102 18.39 -7.40 13.66
CA GLN A 102 17.01 -7.65 14.06
C GLN A 102 16.06 -6.62 13.44
N MET A 103 14.85 -7.05 13.11
CA MET A 103 13.78 -6.14 12.69
C MET A 103 13.20 -5.40 13.90
N ALA A 104 13.71 -4.21 14.16
CA ALA A 104 13.19 -3.31 15.20
C ALA A 104 13.05 -1.87 14.68
N ALA A 105 12.13 -1.12 15.26
CA ALA A 105 12.00 0.32 15.03
C ALA A 105 12.54 1.15 16.21
N THR A 106 12.51 0.60 17.41
CA THR A 106 13.08 1.19 18.63
C THR A 106 13.79 0.09 19.41
N GLU A 107 14.65 0.45 20.36
CA GLU A 107 15.38 -0.52 21.20
C GLU A 107 14.45 -1.32 22.14
N GLN A 108 13.19 -0.92 22.29
CA GLN A 108 12.25 -1.51 23.24
C GLN A 108 11.61 -2.81 22.73
N TRP A 109 11.40 -2.94 21.42
CA TRP A 109 10.59 -4.03 20.85
C TRP A 109 11.15 -4.54 19.53
N ILE A 110 11.26 -5.87 19.44
CA ILE A 110 11.63 -6.59 18.22
C ILE A 110 10.37 -7.13 17.55
N TYR A 111 10.32 -7.03 16.22
CA TYR A 111 9.24 -7.60 15.42
C TYR A 111 9.58 -9.02 14.97
N LEU A 112 8.78 -9.98 15.42
CA LEU A 112 8.89 -11.37 14.98
C LEU A 112 8.29 -11.57 13.58
N CYS A 113 8.96 -12.38 12.76
CA CYS A 113 8.58 -12.63 11.37
C CYS A 113 7.55 -13.77 11.27
N ALA A 114 6.41 -13.47 10.67
CA ALA A 114 5.29 -14.40 10.49
C ALA A 114 5.41 -15.31 9.25
N ALA A 115 6.49 -15.21 8.46
CA ALA A 115 6.71 -16.09 7.30
C ALA A 115 7.12 -17.52 7.70
N HIS A 116 7.38 -17.74 8.98
CA HIS A 116 7.82 -19.01 9.53
C HIS A 116 6.68 -19.69 10.28
N LYS A 117 6.71 -21.03 10.34
CA LYS A 117 5.69 -21.85 11.02
C LYS A 117 5.44 -21.37 12.46
N ASN A 118 6.53 -21.04 13.16
CA ASN A 118 6.51 -20.34 14.44
C ASN A 118 7.20 -18.97 14.22
N PRO A 119 6.59 -17.86 14.65
CA PRO A 119 7.22 -16.55 14.53
C PRO A 119 8.62 -16.54 15.15
N LYS A 120 9.61 -16.07 14.39
CA LYS A 120 11.00 -16.00 14.83
C LYS A 120 11.64 -14.69 14.43
N GLU A 121 12.78 -14.40 15.04
CA GLU A 121 13.61 -13.26 14.67
C GLU A 121 14.19 -13.44 13.27
N CYS A 122 14.28 -12.34 12.55
CA CYS A 122 14.95 -12.21 11.27
C CYS A 122 15.75 -10.91 11.28
N THR A 123 16.81 -10.88 10.47
CA THR A 123 17.47 -9.62 10.11
C THR A 123 16.43 -8.68 9.52
N ALA A 124 16.64 -7.37 9.65
CA ALA A 124 15.65 -6.41 9.16
C ALA A 124 15.41 -6.55 7.66
N ILE A 125 16.48 -6.77 6.87
CA ILE A 125 16.37 -6.91 5.42
C ILE A 125 15.59 -8.18 5.02
N ASP A 126 15.79 -9.30 5.72
CA ASP A 126 15.05 -10.54 5.44
C ASP A 126 13.59 -10.41 5.88
N TYR A 127 13.33 -9.74 7.00
CA TYR A 127 11.98 -9.42 7.44
C TYR A 127 11.21 -8.61 6.39
N ILE A 128 11.85 -7.58 5.81
CA ILE A 128 11.26 -6.72 4.78
C ILE A 128 10.89 -7.57 3.55
N ARG A 129 11.82 -8.40 3.07
CA ARG A 129 11.59 -9.31 1.93
C ARG A 129 10.43 -10.27 2.21
N HIS A 130 10.49 -11.00 3.32
CA HIS A 130 9.44 -11.93 3.74
C HIS A 130 8.07 -11.27 3.87
N THR A 131 8.02 -10.03 4.36
CA THR A 131 6.78 -9.26 4.51
C THR A 131 6.20 -8.87 3.17
N LEU A 132 7.00 -8.35 2.24
CA LEU A 132 6.56 -7.95 0.91
C LEU A 132 6.13 -9.16 0.07
N ASP A 133 6.90 -10.24 0.09
CA ASP A 133 6.57 -11.49 -0.60
C ASP A 133 5.30 -12.12 -0.02
N GLY A 134 5.19 -12.14 1.31
CA GLY A 134 4.01 -12.64 2.01
C GLY A 134 2.76 -11.80 1.72
N ALA A 135 2.88 -10.48 1.64
CA ALA A 135 1.79 -9.59 1.25
C ALA A 135 1.37 -9.81 -0.21
N ALA A 136 2.33 -9.91 -1.13
CA ALA A 136 2.07 -10.18 -2.54
C ALA A 136 1.34 -11.53 -2.71
N CYS A 137 1.88 -12.60 -2.10
CA CYS A 137 1.29 -13.93 -2.14
C CYS A 137 -0.13 -13.95 -1.58
N LEU A 138 -0.36 -13.33 -0.42
CA LEU A 138 -1.69 -13.28 0.18
C LEU A 138 -2.69 -12.51 -0.68
N LEU A 139 -2.32 -11.31 -1.16
CA LEU A 139 -3.21 -10.43 -1.91
C LEU A 139 -3.52 -10.96 -3.33
N THR A 140 -2.72 -11.88 -3.87
CA THR A 140 -2.99 -12.56 -5.14
C THR A 140 -3.51 -13.99 -4.97
N ASN A 141 -3.75 -14.45 -3.75
CA ASN A 141 -4.21 -15.81 -3.50
C ASN A 141 -5.70 -15.96 -3.79
N ASN A 142 -6.05 -16.73 -4.82
CA ASN A 142 -7.44 -16.97 -5.23
C ASN A 142 -8.33 -17.59 -4.14
N LYS A 143 -7.77 -18.25 -3.13
CA LYS A 143 -8.54 -18.76 -1.97
C LYS A 143 -9.11 -17.62 -1.13
N TYR A 144 -8.35 -16.56 -0.95
CA TYR A 144 -8.74 -15.42 -0.10
C TYR A 144 -9.28 -14.25 -0.93
N PHE A 145 -8.72 -14.01 -2.10
CA PHE A 145 -9.12 -12.93 -3.00
C PHE A 145 -9.43 -13.52 -4.40
N PRO A 146 -10.56 -14.24 -4.56
CA PRO A 146 -10.93 -14.90 -5.83
C PRO A 146 -11.30 -13.91 -6.94
N SER A 147 -11.61 -12.66 -6.59
CA SER A 147 -11.98 -11.60 -7.51
C SER A 147 -11.32 -10.29 -7.07
N ARG A 148 -11.04 -9.42 -8.03
CA ARG A 148 -10.56 -8.05 -7.80
C ARG A 148 -11.68 -7.00 -7.82
N ILE A 149 -12.83 -7.36 -8.36
CA ILE A 149 -14.00 -6.47 -8.49
C ILE A 149 -15.05 -6.74 -7.41
N SER A 150 -14.86 -7.78 -6.59
CA SER A 150 -15.74 -8.13 -5.48
C SER A 150 -14.92 -8.79 -4.38
N ILE A 151 -14.80 -8.10 -3.24
CA ILE A 151 -14.03 -8.57 -2.09
C ILE A 151 -14.98 -9.01 -0.98
N LYS A 152 -14.79 -10.22 -0.45
CA LYS A 152 -15.58 -10.74 0.67
C LYS A 152 -15.14 -10.10 1.99
N ASP A 153 -16.06 -9.88 2.92
CA ASP A 153 -15.77 -9.29 4.24
C ASP A 153 -14.71 -10.09 5.03
N ALA A 154 -14.77 -11.42 4.97
CA ALA A 154 -13.77 -12.29 5.58
C ALA A 154 -12.34 -12.05 5.04
N SER A 155 -12.22 -11.56 3.81
CA SER A 155 -10.95 -11.20 3.19
C SER A 155 -10.51 -9.79 3.59
N VAL A 156 -11.45 -8.87 3.81
CA VAL A 156 -11.19 -7.52 4.33
C VAL A 156 -10.54 -7.59 5.72
N ALA A 157 -10.98 -8.51 6.57
CA ALA A 157 -10.40 -8.73 7.91
C ALA A 157 -8.88 -9.01 7.87
N LYS A 158 -8.37 -9.54 6.75
CA LYS A 158 -6.93 -9.83 6.58
C LYS A 158 -6.09 -8.60 6.26
N LEU A 159 -6.70 -7.53 5.75
CA LEU A 159 -5.99 -6.32 5.31
C LEU A 159 -5.26 -5.64 6.46
N GLY A 160 -5.87 -5.58 7.65
CA GLY A 160 -5.27 -4.96 8.84
C GLY A 160 -3.95 -5.63 9.26
N SER A 161 -3.87 -6.97 9.20
CA SER A 161 -2.64 -7.72 9.51
C SER A 161 -1.50 -7.41 8.53
N VAL A 162 -1.83 -7.23 7.25
CA VAL A 162 -0.83 -6.80 6.25
C VAL A 162 -0.43 -5.35 6.51
N CYS A 163 -1.39 -4.47 6.79
CA CYS A 163 -1.10 -3.06 7.08
C CYS A 163 -0.13 -2.90 8.25
N ARG A 164 -0.36 -3.60 9.37
CA ARG A 164 0.54 -3.58 10.53
C ARG A 164 1.97 -3.99 10.16
N ARG A 165 2.13 -5.04 9.34
CA ARG A 165 3.46 -5.52 8.93
C ARG A 165 4.14 -4.57 7.95
N VAL A 166 3.39 -4.00 7.01
CA VAL A 166 3.88 -2.95 6.10
C VAL A 166 4.33 -1.73 6.89
N TYR A 167 3.58 -1.30 7.91
CA TYR A 167 3.95 -0.15 8.73
C TYR A 167 5.28 -0.34 9.47
N ARG A 168 5.58 -1.56 9.93
CA ARG A 168 6.88 -1.88 10.56
C ARG A 168 8.06 -1.60 9.65
N ILE A 169 7.91 -1.78 8.33
CA ILE A 169 8.94 -1.46 7.34
C ILE A 169 9.19 0.06 7.30
N PHE A 170 8.12 0.86 7.26
CA PHE A 170 8.24 2.32 7.35
C PHE A 170 8.92 2.74 8.66
N SER A 171 8.51 2.18 9.79
CA SER A 171 9.10 2.54 11.08
C SER A 171 10.58 2.17 11.16
N HIS A 172 10.95 0.96 10.71
CA HIS A 172 12.35 0.55 10.66
C HIS A 172 13.20 1.49 9.78
N ALA A 173 12.70 1.82 8.58
CA ALA A 173 13.38 2.76 7.69
C ALA A 173 13.48 4.16 8.29
N TYR A 174 12.45 4.65 8.96
CA TYR A 174 12.43 5.97 9.60
C TYR A 174 13.48 6.08 10.71
N PHE A 175 13.53 5.11 11.63
CA PHE A 175 14.38 5.21 12.82
C PHE A 175 15.83 4.76 12.58
N ASN A 176 16.08 3.82 11.66
CA ASN A 176 17.42 3.27 11.43
C ASN A 176 18.08 3.74 10.12
N HIS A 177 17.28 4.17 9.12
CA HIS A 177 17.76 4.58 7.80
C HIS A 177 17.15 5.91 7.37
N LYS A 178 17.18 6.89 8.27
CA LYS A 178 16.45 8.17 8.15
C LYS A 178 16.69 8.91 6.84
N SER A 179 17.94 8.96 6.38
CA SER A 179 18.31 9.64 5.12
C SER A 179 17.62 9.01 3.90
N LEU A 180 17.65 7.68 3.78
CA LEU A 180 16.97 6.94 2.71
C LEU A 180 15.45 7.10 2.80
N PHE A 181 14.90 7.03 4.02
CA PHE A 181 13.48 7.25 4.25
C PHE A 181 13.06 8.65 3.78
N ASP A 182 13.78 9.70 4.18
CA ASP A 182 13.43 11.08 3.84
C ASP A 182 13.55 11.36 2.34
N GLU A 183 14.57 10.80 1.67
CA GLU A 183 14.69 10.91 0.22
C GLU A 183 13.51 10.26 -0.51
N PHE A 184 13.13 9.05 -0.07
CA PHE A 184 12.02 8.29 -0.65
C PHE A 184 10.68 8.97 -0.39
N GLU A 185 10.44 9.42 0.85
CA GLU A 185 9.19 10.04 1.26
C GLU A 185 8.99 11.40 0.61
N ARG A 186 10.05 12.20 0.44
CA ARG A 186 10.00 13.48 -0.29
C ARG A 186 9.55 13.32 -1.74
N LYS A 187 9.83 12.17 -2.37
CA LYS A 187 9.47 11.89 -3.77
C LYS A 187 8.09 11.26 -3.92
N THR A 188 7.68 10.42 -2.96
CA THR A 188 6.54 9.51 -3.14
C THR A 188 5.38 9.77 -2.19
N HIS A 189 5.64 10.43 -1.06
CA HIS A 189 4.69 10.60 0.05
C HIS A 189 4.02 9.28 0.48
N LEU A 190 4.71 8.16 0.33
CA LEU A 190 4.12 6.83 0.46
C LEU A 190 3.74 6.55 1.92
N CYS A 191 4.62 6.86 2.87
CA CYS A 191 4.36 6.68 4.29
C CYS A 191 3.21 7.58 4.76
N ARG A 192 3.16 8.84 4.30
CA ARG A 192 2.04 9.75 4.56
C ARG A 192 0.72 9.21 4.02
N ARG A 193 0.69 8.83 2.75
CA ARG A 193 -0.51 8.26 2.11
C ARG A 193 -0.98 7.00 2.82
N PHE A 194 -0.05 6.11 3.17
CA PHE A 194 -0.35 4.87 3.88
C PHE A 194 -0.91 5.15 5.28
N THR A 195 -0.30 6.07 6.03
CA THR A 195 -0.72 6.40 7.41
C THR A 195 -2.14 6.99 7.41
N LEU A 196 -2.43 7.94 6.52
CA LEU A 196 -3.78 8.51 6.39
C LEU A 196 -4.80 7.46 5.91
N PHE A 197 -4.39 6.53 5.04
CA PHE A 197 -5.25 5.42 4.61
C PHE A 197 -5.62 4.50 5.78
N VAL A 198 -4.66 4.06 6.61
CA VAL A 198 -4.97 3.15 7.72
C VAL A 198 -5.78 3.83 8.82
N ILE A 199 -5.60 5.15 9.02
CA ILE A 199 -6.43 5.95 9.93
C ILE A 199 -7.86 6.09 9.38
N LYS A 200 -8.01 6.51 8.12
CA LYS A 200 -9.31 6.75 7.47
C LYS A 200 -10.21 5.50 7.53
N TYR A 201 -9.61 4.33 7.36
CA TYR A 201 -10.33 3.06 7.28
C TYR A 201 -10.23 2.21 8.55
N ASN A 202 -9.70 2.76 9.65
CA ASN A 202 -9.51 2.07 10.93
C ASN A 202 -8.83 0.68 10.79
N LEU A 203 -7.82 0.60 9.94
CA LEU A 203 -7.08 -0.65 9.67
C LEU A 203 -5.97 -0.92 10.70
N MET A 204 -5.62 0.11 11.48
CA MET A 204 -4.62 0.08 12.55
C MET A 204 -5.03 1.02 13.68
N ILE A 205 -4.70 0.62 14.91
CA ILE A 205 -4.87 1.46 16.12
C ILE A 205 -3.84 2.60 16.06
N ARG A 206 -4.29 3.82 16.40
CA ARG A 206 -3.45 5.03 16.34
C ARG A 206 -2.19 4.93 17.19
N ASP A 207 -2.28 4.31 18.37
CA ASP A 207 -1.13 4.14 19.28
C ASP A 207 0.00 3.28 18.70
N HIS A 208 -0.28 2.51 17.64
CA HIS A 208 0.74 1.75 16.92
C HIS A 208 1.45 2.56 15.83
N LEU A 209 0.99 3.80 15.57
CA LEU A 209 1.55 4.71 14.57
C LEU A 209 2.62 5.59 15.23
N ILE A 210 3.84 5.03 15.32
CA ILE A 210 4.96 5.65 16.06
C ILE A 210 5.77 6.68 15.25
N ILE A 211 5.57 6.79 13.93
CA ILE A 211 6.28 7.76 13.10
C ILE A 211 5.64 9.15 13.33
N PRO A 212 6.37 10.13 13.90
CA PRO A 212 5.81 11.44 14.18
C PRO A 212 5.45 12.16 12.87
N LYS A 213 4.31 12.85 12.87
CA LYS A 213 3.84 13.84 11.86
C LYS A 213 3.23 13.25 10.59
N PHE A 214 1.93 12.97 10.62
CA PHE A 214 1.08 13.04 9.42
C PHE A 214 -0.32 13.63 9.69
N ASP A 215 -0.65 13.89 10.96
CA ASP A 215 -2.00 14.21 11.43
C ASP A 215 -2.47 15.63 11.08
N ASP A 216 -1.55 16.58 10.85
CA ASP A 216 -1.90 18.01 10.77
C ASP A 216 -2.23 18.53 9.35
N ILE A 217 -2.08 17.73 8.29
CA ILE A 217 -2.16 18.25 6.89
C ILE A 217 -3.13 17.46 6.01
N GLY A 218 -4.23 16.91 6.55
CA GLY A 218 -5.18 16.20 5.68
C GLY A 218 -6.46 15.66 6.29
N LEU A 219 -6.68 15.82 7.60
CA LEU A 219 -7.87 15.32 8.29
C LEU A 219 -9.01 16.35 8.40
N GLU A 220 -8.80 17.63 8.06
CA GLU A 220 -9.84 18.66 8.18
C GLU A 220 -11.05 18.46 7.23
N ASN A 221 -10.94 17.59 6.21
CA ASN A 221 -11.99 17.37 5.21
C ASN A 221 -12.51 15.92 5.13
N ILE A 222 -12.17 15.04 6.08
CA ILE A 222 -12.71 13.67 6.10
C ILE A 222 -13.84 13.64 7.14
N SER A 223 -15.06 13.91 6.68
CA SER A 223 -16.28 13.89 7.48
C SER A 223 -16.38 12.56 8.23
N VAL A 224 -16.24 12.64 9.56
CA VAL A 224 -16.41 11.52 10.48
C VAL A 224 -17.91 11.32 10.66
N GLU A 225 -18.52 10.46 9.85
CA GLU A 225 -19.81 9.88 10.19
C GLU A 225 -19.65 8.36 10.29
N GLN A 226 -20.20 7.82 11.38
CA GLN A 226 -20.36 6.41 11.73
C GLN A 226 -19.21 5.78 12.55
N GLN A 227 -19.05 6.27 13.78
CA GLN A 227 -18.56 5.44 14.89
C GLN A 227 -19.71 4.56 15.40
N GLN A 228 -19.62 3.24 15.20
CA GLN A 228 -20.28 2.29 16.07
C GLN A 228 -19.31 1.16 16.45
N HIS A 229 -18.97 1.20 17.74
CA HIS A 229 -18.57 0.11 18.64
C HIS A 229 -17.76 -1.06 18.06
N VAL A 230 -16.47 -1.11 18.43
CA VAL A 230 -15.63 -2.31 18.25
C VAL A 230 -15.30 -2.86 19.64
N GLU A 231 -15.73 -4.09 19.89
CA GLU A 231 -15.39 -4.90 21.07
C GLU A 231 -13.87 -5.17 21.14
N PRO A 232 -13.30 -5.37 22.35
CA PRO A 232 -11.87 -5.55 22.53
C PRO A 232 -11.41 -6.86 21.89
N VAL A 233 -10.41 -6.80 21.02
CA VAL A 233 -9.74 -8.00 20.49
C VAL A 233 -8.64 -8.40 21.47
N ASP A 234 -8.80 -9.57 22.08
CA ASP A 234 -7.83 -10.18 22.97
C ASP A 234 -6.46 -10.35 22.29
N LEU A 235 -5.46 -9.71 22.90
CA LEU A 235 -4.06 -10.03 22.69
C LEU A 235 -3.83 -11.43 23.25
N LEU A 236 -3.77 -12.45 22.39
CA LEU A 236 -2.90 -13.63 22.44
C LEU A 236 -3.47 -14.74 21.52
N ASN A 237 -2.58 -15.31 20.70
CA ASN A 237 -2.73 -16.51 19.85
C ASN A 237 -3.46 -16.36 18.51
N GLU A 238 -2.69 -16.12 17.43
CA GLU A 238 -3.05 -16.63 16.10
C GLU A 238 -2.03 -17.69 15.65
N THR A 239 -2.46 -18.93 15.84
CA THR A 239 -1.82 -20.18 15.45
C THR A 239 -1.97 -20.40 13.94
N THR A 240 -0.83 -20.61 13.26
CA THR A 240 -0.64 -21.38 12.01
C THR A 240 -1.46 -21.03 10.76
N CYS A 241 -0.77 -20.49 9.74
CA CYS A 241 -1.05 -20.84 8.35
C CYS A 241 0.13 -21.65 7.83
N GLY A 242 -0.03 -22.99 7.77
CA GLY A 242 0.94 -23.88 7.17
C GLY A 242 1.04 -23.64 5.67
N VAL A 243 2.25 -23.36 5.19
CA VAL A 243 2.59 -23.44 3.77
C VAL A 243 2.84 -24.91 3.48
N GLY A 244 1.93 -25.53 2.74
CA GLY A 244 2.16 -26.83 2.11
C GLY A 244 3.15 -26.65 0.97
N ALA A 245 4.22 -27.44 1.01
CA ALA A 245 5.20 -27.56 -0.05
C ALA A 245 4.56 -28.15 -1.32
N VAL A 246 4.95 -27.62 -2.47
CA VAL A 246 5.20 -28.39 -3.70
C VAL A 246 6.52 -27.89 -4.26
#